data_AF-A0A0B1TRH2-F1
#
_entry.id   AF-A0A0B1TRH2-F1
#
_cell.length_a   1.000
_cell.length_b   1.000
_cell.length_c   1.000
_cell.angle_alpha   90.00
_cell.angle_beta   90.00
_cell.angle_gamma   90.00
#
_symmetry.space_group_name_H-M   'P 1'
#
loop_
_entity.id
_entity.type
_entity.pdbx_description
1 polymer ?
#
loop_
_entity_poly.entity_id
_entity_poly.type
_entity_poly.pdbx_seq_one_letter_code
_entity_poly.pdbx_strand_id
1 'polypeptide(L)'
;MVLSLHPNCSRSKIAEAIEEYKKKTCIDFSPKSAADQDYIHIVPDDGCYSLVGRIGGKQPVSLGDGCIQKGIIIHELMHVVGFFHEQSRADRDDHVIINWSNVESGLQDQFDKYSLQMIDHLETDYDYGSVMHYAPTAFSKNGKPTIEPRKKGVEIGQRIGFSDTDLYKINKLYNCPQSEITLSPLPDVEADKKSEARVPIKNEKKLITGSEAVVTSTAEPTKNLLSVLTKVACTDKRRDCEFLARAGHCESKFSENFMTDNCPRSCGKCVFTTTETPKLCEDSRTWCQRWANSGMCTQQIFKDYMRIKCAKSCQLC
;
A
#
# COMPACT_ATOMS: atom_id res chain seq x y z
N MET A 1 -24.92 6.00 6.04
CA MET A 1 -24.99 4.81 5.14
C MET A 1 -26.43 4.55 4.67
N VAL A 2 -26.60 3.88 3.53
CA VAL A 2 -27.92 3.41 3.04
C VAL A 2 -27.87 1.88 2.87
N LEU A 3 -28.90 1.17 3.34
CA LEU A 3 -29.06 -0.30 3.17
C LEU A 3 -30.20 -0.61 2.20
N SER A 4 -29.89 -1.10 1.01
CA SER A 4 -30.91 -1.48 0.01
C SER A 4 -31.06 -2.98 -0.13
N LEU A 5 -32.28 -3.46 -0.38
CA LEU A 5 -32.63 -4.85 -0.78
C LEU A 5 -32.19 -6.00 0.16
N HIS A 6 -31.63 -5.71 1.33
CA HIS A 6 -31.22 -6.71 2.32
C HIS A 6 -32.41 -7.22 3.18
N PRO A 7 -32.60 -8.54 3.35
CA PRO A 7 -33.53 -9.11 4.33
C PRO A 7 -33.22 -8.70 5.78
N ASN A 8 -34.20 -8.82 6.67
CA ASN A 8 -34.06 -8.39 8.08
C ASN A 8 -32.96 -9.16 8.85
N CYS A 9 -32.74 -10.44 8.54
CA CYS A 9 -31.63 -11.22 9.10
C CYS A 9 -30.25 -10.68 8.65
N SER A 10 -30.15 -10.22 7.40
CA SER A 10 -28.93 -9.59 6.90
C SER A 10 -28.69 -8.23 7.55
N ARG A 11 -29.75 -7.46 7.81
CA ARG A 11 -29.67 -6.18 8.54
C ARG A 11 -29.17 -6.34 9.97
N SER A 12 -29.55 -7.41 10.69
CA SER A 12 -29.04 -7.62 12.06
C SER A 12 -27.56 -7.99 12.08
N LYS A 13 -27.05 -8.76 11.12
CA LYS A 13 -25.62 -9.05 10.98
C LYS A 13 -24.80 -7.81 10.59
N ILE A 14 -25.35 -6.94 9.75
CA ILE A 14 -24.73 -5.63 9.45
C ILE A 14 -24.69 -4.74 10.70
N ALA A 15 -25.78 -4.68 11.47
CA ALA A 15 -25.83 -3.93 12.73
C ALA A 15 -24.84 -4.48 13.78
N GLU A 16 -24.67 -5.81 13.88
CA GLU A 16 -23.70 -6.45 14.77
C GLU A 16 -22.25 -6.05 14.45
N ALA A 17 -21.88 -5.97 13.16
CA ALA A 17 -20.57 -5.50 12.73
C ALA A 17 -20.35 -4.01 13.01
N ILE A 18 -21.35 -3.16 12.73
CA ILE A 18 -21.31 -1.71 13.01
C ILE A 18 -21.16 -1.43 14.52
N GLU A 19 -21.90 -2.17 15.34
CA GLU A 19 -21.82 -2.06 16.79
C GLU A 19 -20.45 -2.49 17.33
N GLU A 20 -19.73 -3.40 16.64
CA GLU A 20 -18.35 -3.76 17.00
C GLU A 20 -17.36 -2.64 16.68
N TYR A 21 -17.52 -1.91 15.56
CA TYR A 21 -16.77 -0.66 15.31
C TYR A 21 -17.02 0.36 16.41
N LYS A 22 -18.29 0.64 16.71
CA LYS A 22 -18.72 1.66 17.68
C LYS A 22 -18.25 1.38 19.11
N LYS A 23 -18.12 0.10 19.49
CA LYS A 23 -17.64 -0.32 20.82
C LYS A 23 -16.13 -0.31 20.97
N LYS A 24 -15.37 -0.59 19.91
CA LYS A 24 -13.92 -0.79 19.97
C LYS A 24 -13.11 0.38 19.38
N THR A 25 -13.78 1.32 18.72
CA THR A 25 -13.20 2.48 18.06
C THR A 25 -14.10 3.70 18.21
N CYS A 26 -13.66 4.86 17.72
CA CYS A 26 -14.49 6.06 17.61
C CYS A 26 -15.33 6.14 16.32
N ILE A 27 -15.31 5.10 15.47
CA ILE A 27 -16.07 5.06 14.21
C ILE A 27 -17.52 4.60 14.47
N ASP A 28 -18.49 5.35 13.95
CA ASP A 28 -19.91 4.98 13.98
C ASP A 28 -20.53 5.12 12.57
N PHE A 29 -21.30 4.11 12.16
CA PHE A 29 -21.95 4.06 10.84
C PHE A 29 -23.44 4.40 10.95
N SER A 30 -23.74 5.70 11.01
CA SER A 30 -25.13 6.20 11.10
C SER A 30 -25.93 6.03 9.78
N PRO A 31 -27.27 5.92 9.84
CA PRO A 31 -28.15 6.02 8.67
C PRO A 31 -27.96 7.35 7.92
N LYS A 32 -28.07 7.34 6.59
CA LYS A 32 -27.84 8.53 5.76
C LYS A 32 -28.92 9.60 5.99
N SER A 33 -28.51 10.82 6.29
CA SER A 33 -29.38 12.00 6.33
C SER A 33 -29.50 12.67 4.94
N ALA A 34 -30.40 13.65 4.79
CA ALA A 34 -30.46 14.49 3.59
C ALA A 34 -29.25 15.42 3.43
N ALA A 35 -28.58 15.79 4.53
CA ALA A 35 -27.39 16.66 4.52
C ALA A 35 -26.10 15.93 4.10
N ASP A 36 -26.06 14.59 4.22
CA ASP A 36 -24.88 13.80 3.90
C ASP A 36 -24.63 13.82 2.39
N GLN A 37 -23.58 14.50 1.94
CA GLN A 37 -23.14 14.47 0.54
C GLN A 37 -22.45 13.12 0.22
N ASP A 38 -21.65 12.63 1.17
CA ASP A 38 -20.79 11.46 1.01
C ASP A 38 -21.31 10.31 1.88
N TYR A 39 -21.49 9.14 1.30
CA TYR A 39 -22.06 7.99 2.01
C TYR A 39 -21.77 6.65 1.33
N ILE A 40 -21.59 5.61 2.14
CA ILE A 40 -21.65 4.23 1.65
C ILE A 40 -23.09 3.79 1.39
N HIS A 41 -23.28 3.08 0.29
CA HIS A 41 -24.51 2.42 -0.11
C HIS A 41 -24.26 0.91 -0.18
N ILE A 42 -24.79 0.19 0.80
CA ILE A 42 -24.64 -1.26 0.94
C ILE A 42 -25.72 -1.95 0.08
N VAL A 43 -25.26 -2.78 -0.85
CA VAL A 43 -26.05 -3.45 -1.89
C VAL A 43 -25.66 -4.94 -2.00
N PRO A 44 -26.58 -5.84 -2.40
CA PRO A 44 -26.26 -7.23 -2.66
C PRO A 44 -25.88 -7.41 -4.14
N ASP A 45 -24.73 -6.88 -4.54
CA ASP A 45 -24.18 -7.15 -5.88
C ASP A 45 -23.42 -8.50 -5.87
N ASP A 46 -22.84 -8.88 -7.02
CA ASP A 46 -21.99 -10.06 -7.12
C ASP A 46 -20.66 -9.88 -6.34
N GLY A 47 -20.45 -10.80 -5.39
CA GLY A 47 -19.30 -10.86 -4.47
C GLY A 47 -19.34 -9.88 -3.29
N CYS A 48 -18.32 -10.01 -2.44
CA CYS A 48 -18.03 -9.08 -1.33
C CYS A 48 -16.95 -8.12 -1.79
N TYR A 49 -17.20 -6.81 -1.76
CA TYR A 49 -16.19 -5.81 -2.10
C TYR A 49 -16.54 -4.41 -1.58
N SER A 50 -15.50 -3.62 -1.31
CA SER A 50 -15.59 -2.18 -1.07
C SER A 50 -14.42 -1.46 -1.73
N LEU A 51 -14.60 -0.15 -1.91
CA LEU A 51 -13.52 0.78 -2.26
C LEU A 51 -12.80 1.20 -0.98
N VAL A 52 -11.53 1.58 -1.11
CA VAL A 52 -10.68 1.93 0.03
C VAL A 52 -10.78 3.42 0.34
N GLY A 53 -11.16 3.76 1.58
CA GLY A 53 -11.32 5.14 2.06
C GLY A 53 -12.56 5.85 1.52
N ARG A 54 -12.68 7.14 1.84
CA ARG A 54 -13.75 8.03 1.38
C ARG A 54 -13.45 8.55 -0.03
N ILE A 55 -14.20 8.10 -1.03
CA ILE A 55 -14.14 8.64 -2.41
C ILE A 55 -15.07 9.85 -2.61
N GLY A 56 -15.99 10.09 -1.69
CA GLY A 56 -17.01 11.13 -1.82
C GLY A 56 -18.18 10.75 -2.73
N GLY A 57 -19.31 11.45 -2.57
CA GLY A 57 -20.58 11.08 -3.16
C GLY A 57 -21.08 9.70 -2.69
N LYS A 58 -21.75 8.99 -3.59
CA LYS A 58 -22.26 7.63 -3.35
C LYS A 58 -21.17 6.58 -3.59
N GLN A 59 -20.73 5.93 -2.52
CA GLN A 59 -19.74 4.84 -2.56
C GLN A 59 -20.42 3.47 -2.43
N PRO A 60 -20.32 2.55 -3.42
CA PRO A 60 -20.88 1.21 -3.28
C PRO A 60 -20.06 0.36 -2.31
N VAL A 61 -20.76 -0.48 -1.54
CA VAL A 61 -20.20 -1.59 -0.76
C VAL A 61 -21.08 -2.79 -1.05
N SER A 62 -20.50 -3.89 -1.56
CA SER A 62 -21.26 -5.09 -1.83
C SER A 62 -21.18 -6.10 -0.71
N LEU A 63 -22.34 -6.60 -0.33
CA LEU A 63 -22.53 -7.73 0.55
C LEU A 63 -23.52 -8.70 -0.13
N GLY A 64 -23.05 -9.34 -1.20
CA GLY A 64 -23.80 -10.37 -1.92
C GLY A 64 -24.01 -11.67 -1.15
N ASP A 65 -24.44 -12.71 -1.86
CA ASP A 65 -24.65 -14.03 -1.28
C ASP A 65 -23.34 -14.59 -0.68
N GLY A 66 -23.44 -15.16 0.52
CA GLY A 66 -22.30 -15.62 1.31
C GLY A 66 -21.55 -14.54 2.10
N CYS A 67 -21.70 -13.26 1.77
CA CYS A 67 -21.01 -12.14 2.43
C CYS A 67 -21.62 -11.73 3.77
N ILE A 68 -22.82 -12.19 4.10
CA ILE A 68 -23.57 -11.83 5.31
C ILE A 68 -23.04 -12.58 6.54
N GLN A 69 -21.78 -12.32 6.87
CA GLN A 69 -21.05 -12.86 8.02
C GLN A 69 -20.30 -11.74 8.71
N LYS A 70 -20.33 -11.68 10.05
CA LYS A 70 -19.83 -10.52 10.81
C LYS A 70 -18.40 -10.10 10.41
N GLY A 71 -17.46 -11.03 10.35
CA GLY A 71 -16.07 -10.71 9.99
C GLY A 71 -15.86 -10.31 8.53
N ILE A 72 -16.72 -10.77 7.59
CA ILE A 72 -16.71 -10.28 6.20
C ILE A 72 -17.25 -8.85 6.15
N ILE A 73 -18.34 -8.56 6.86
CA ILE A 73 -18.89 -7.20 6.94
C ILE A 73 -17.87 -6.26 7.60
N ILE A 74 -17.16 -6.71 8.64
CA ILE A 74 -16.06 -5.96 9.26
C ILE A 74 -14.94 -5.68 8.24
N HIS A 75 -14.53 -6.67 7.44
CA HIS A 75 -13.53 -6.53 6.37
C HIS A 75 -13.93 -5.47 5.33
N GLU A 76 -15.15 -5.54 4.79
CA GLU A 76 -15.60 -4.55 3.80
C GLU A 76 -15.73 -3.14 4.39
N LEU A 77 -16.19 -3.01 5.64
CA LEU A 77 -16.18 -1.73 6.34
C LEU A 77 -14.77 -1.23 6.68
N MET A 78 -13.78 -2.13 6.79
CA MET A 78 -12.39 -1.77 7.09
C MET A 78 -11.70 -1.19 5.84
N HIS A 79 -12.08 -1.65 4.65
CA HIS A 79 -11.80 -0.92 3.41
C HIS A 79 -12.43 0.47 3.41
N VAL A 80 -13.71 0.63 3.78
CA VAL A 80 -14.36 1.96 3.85
C VAL A 80 -13.58 2.94 4.73
N VAL A 81 -13.05 2.48 5.87
CA VAL A 81 -12.23 3.32 6.77
C VAL A 81 -10.74 3.37 6.40
N GLY A 82 -10.39 3.00 5.16
CA GLY A 82 -9.09 3.35 4.54
C GLY A 82 -8.03 2.27 4.51
N PHE A 83 -8.31 1.04 4.94
CA PHE A 83 -7.30 -0.03 4.96
C PHE A 83 -7.30 -0.87 3.68
N PHE A 84 -6.11 -1.15 3.17
CA PHE A 84 -5.88 -2.17 2.15
C PHE A 84 -5.70 -3.55 2.80
N HIS A 85 -5.58 -4.58 1.96
CA HIS A 85 -5.26 -5.93 2.44
C HIS A 85 -3.83 -6.02 3.01
N GLU A 86 -3.65 -6.80 4.07
CA GLU A 86 -2.36 -6.87 4.78
C GLU A 86 -1.24 -7.45 3.90
N GLN A 87 -1.55 -8.43 3.03
CA GLN A 87 -0.57 -8.99 2.07
C GLN A 87 -0.15 -8.02 0.94
N SER A 88 -0.73 -6.83 0.88
CA SER A 88 -0.34 -5.74 -0.02
C SER A 88 0.56 -4.69 0.66
N ARG A 89 0.97 -4.88 1.92
CA ARG A 89 1.99 -4.03 2.56
C ARG A 89 3.31 -4.04 1.78
N ALA A 90 4.03 -2.92 1.83
CA ALA A 90 5.34 -2.76 1.19
C ALA A 90 6.38 -3.81 1.63
N ASP A 91 6.35 -4.21 2.90
CA ASP A 91 7.27 -5.16 3.58
C ASP A 91 6.82 -6.62 3.49
N ARG A 92 5.65 -6.93 2.92
CA ARG A 92 5.03 -8.27 2.99
C ARG A 92 5.92 -9.43 2.56
N ASP A 93 6.89 -9.21 1.65
CA ASP A 93 7.80 -10.26 1.18
C ASP A 93 8.76 -10.76 2.28
N ASP A 94 8.92 -10.03 3.38
CA ASP A 94 9.66 -10.45 4.59
C ASP A 94 8.81 -11.35 5.52
N HIS A 95 7.51 -11.44 5.27
CA HIS A 95 6.53 -12.14 6.12
C HIS A 95 5.82 -13.30 5.40
N VAL A 96 5.48 -13.14 4.12
CA VAL A 96 4.81 -14.16 3.31
C VAL A 96 5.51 -14.39 1.97
N ILE A 97 5.26 -15.56 1.38
CA ILE A 97 5.67 -15.95 0.03
C ILE A 97 4.42 -16.00 -0.85
N ILE A 98 4.46 -15.40 -2.03
CA ILE A 98 3.40 -15.53 -3.04
C ILE A 98 3.77 -16.63 -4.04
N ASN A 99 2.97 -17.70 -4.05
CA ASN A 99 3.10 -18.82 -4.97
C ASN A 99 2.43 -18.51 -6.31
N TRP A 100 3.07 -17.66 -7.13
CA TRP A 100 2.57 -17.23 -8.44
C TRP A 100 2.16 -18.38 -9.38
N SER A 101 2.76 -19.56 -9.24
CA SER A 101 2.40 -20.76 -9.99
C SER A 101 1.00 -21.31 -9.65
N ASN A 102 0.48 -21.05 -8.46
CA ASN A 102 -0.87 -21.43 -8.01
C ASN A 102 -1.93 -20.35 -8.28
N VAL A 103 -1.53 -19.10 -8.50
CA VAL A 103 -2.44 -17.98 -8.79
C VAL A 103 -3.14 -18.19 -10.15
N GLU A 104 -4.42 -17.85 -10.20
CA GLU A 104 -5.24 -17.86 -11.41
C GLU A 104 -4.76 -16.84 -12.46
N SER A 105 -4.84 -17.23 -13.74
CA SER A 105 -4.30 -16.42 -14.83
C SER A 105 -5.13 -15.14 -15.03
N GLY A 106 -4.49 -13.99 -14.86
CA GLY A 106 -5.13 -12.67 -14.90
C GLY A 106 -5.20 -12.03 -13.51
N LEU A 107 -5.34 -12.83 -12.44
CA LEU A 107 -5.58 -12.32 -11.08
C LEU A 107 -4.29 -12.06 -10.27
N GLN A 108 -3.13 -11.95 -10.95
CA GLN A 108 -1.85 -11.65 -10.30
C GLN A 108 -1.83 -10.24 -9.66
N ASP A 109 -2.64 -9.30 -10.14
CA ASP A 109 -2.75 -7.95 -9.58
C ASP A 109 -3.40 -7.90 -8.20
N GLN A 110 -4.19 -8.92 -7.82
CA GLN A 110 -4.73 -9.10 -6.47
C GLN A 110 -3.65 -9.30 -5.38
N PHE A 111 -2.38 -9.51 -5.79
CA PHE A 111 -1.22 -9.67 -4.91
C PHE A 111 -0.18 -8.55 -5.08
N ASP A 112 -0.55 -7.43 -5.72
CA ASP A 112 0.27 -6.23 -5.76
C ASP A 112 0.61 -5.73 -4.34
N LYS A 113 1.80 -5.14 -4.20
CA LYS A 113 2.17 -4.33 -3.04
C LYS A 113 1.93 -2.86 -3.32
N TYR A 114 1.51 -2.11 -2.32
CA TYR A 114 1.45 -0.64 -2.37
C TYR A 114 2.73 -0.02 -1.79
N SER A 115 3.13 1.14 -2.33
CA SER A 115 4.30 1.87 -1.84
C SER A 115 3.97 2.71 -0.60
N LEU A 116 4.98 3.08 0.18
CA LEU A 116 4.84 3.98 1.34
C LEU A 116 4.45 5.43 0.97
N GLN A 117 4.21 5.74 -0.32
CA GLN A 117 3.58 6.98 -0.76
C GLN A 117 2.04 6.85 -0.81
N MET A 118 1.52 5.63 -0.76
CA MET A 118 0.10 5.28 -0.92
C MET A 118 -0.49 4.61 0.33
N ILE A 119 0.35 3.93 1.12
CA ILE A 119 -0.03 3.32 2.40
C ILE A 119 0.92 3.78 3.52
N ASP A 120 0.40 3.78 4.75
CA ASP A 120 1.19 3.88 5.97
C ASP A 120 1.03 2.57 6.75
N HIS A 121 2.12 2.09 7.35
CA HIS A 121 2.11 0.93 8.24
C HIS A 121 1.65 1.28 9.66
N LEU A 122 1.50 2.57 9.96
CA LEU A 122 1.07 3.12 11.25
C LEU A 122 1.94 2.63 12.42
N GLU A 123 3.23 2.40 12.15
CA GLU A 123 4.23 1.86 13.09
C GLU A 123 3.88 0.47 13.67
N THR A 124 3.12 -0.36 12.93
CA THR A 124 2.87 -1.76 13.32
C THR A 124 3.73 -2.75 12.55
N ASP A 125 4.06 -3.84 13.21
CA ASP A 125 4.48 -5.09 12.56
C ASP A 125 3.39 -5.62 11.62
N TYR A 126 3.77 -6.57 10.77
CA TYR A 126 2.88 -7.31 9.87
C TYR A 126 1.98 -8.29 10.64
N ASP A 127 0.67 -8.18 10.45
CA ASP A 127 -0.31 -8.96 11.20
C ASP A 127 -0.94 -10.10 10.38
N TYR A 128 -0.42 -11.32 10.57
CA TYR A 128 -1.00 -12.55 10.01
C TYR A 128 -2.46 -12.79 10.44
N GLY A 129 -2.84 -12.35 11.64
CA GLY A 129 -4.18 -12.49 12.21
C GLY A 129 -5.17 -11.42 11.76
N SER A 130 -4.73 -10.41 10.99
CA SER A 130 -5.57 -9.30 10.53
C SER A 130 -6.78 -9.82 9.75
N VAL A 131 -7.94 -9.23 10.01
CA VAL A 131 -9.15 -9.48 9.19
C VAL A 131 -8.93 -9.08 7.74
N MET A 132 -7.97 -8.18 7.47
CA MET A 132 -7.57 -7.71 6.14
C MET A 132 -6.59 -8.65 5.42
N HIS A 133 -6.09 -9.70 6.06
CA HIS A 133 -5.25 -10.68 5.39
C HIS A 133 -6.10 -11.62 4.50
N TYR A 134 -5.59 -12.00 3.34
CA TYR A 134 -6.16 -13.07 2.51
C TYR A 134 -5.96 -14.46 3.13
N ALA A 135 -6.88 -15.37 2.82
CA ALA A 135 -6.75 -16.79 3.12
C ALA A 135 -5.64 -17.44 2.26
N PRO A 136 -5.05 -18.57 2.69
CA PRO A 136 -3.91 -19.18 1.99
C PRO A 136 -4.18 -19.50 0.53
N THR A 137 -5.43 -19.83 0.17
CA THR A 137 -5.86 -20.29 -1.16
C THR A 137 -6.60 -19.22 -1.99
N ALA A 138 -6.56 -17.95 -1.58
CA ALA A 138 -7.21 -16.85 -2.32
C ALA A 138 -6.75 -16.83 -3.80
N PHE A 139 -7.69 -16.73 -4.75
CA PHE A 139 -7.42 -16.72 -6.19
C PHE A 139 -6.55 -17.89 -6.70
N SER A 140 -6.68 -19.07 -6.08
CA SER A 140 -5.97 -20.29 -6.47
C SER A 140 -6.68 -21.05 -7.59
N LYS A 141 -5.99 -21.31 -8.70
CA LYS A 141 -6.52 -22.12 -9.82
C LYS A 141 -6.48 -23.64 -9.60
N ASN A 142 -5.87 -24.09 -8.50
CA ASN A 142 -5.60 -25.51 -8.26
C ASN A 142 -5.83 -25.94 -6.80
N GLY A 143 -6.48 -25.10 -5.99
CA GLY A 143 -6.76 -25.34 -4.57
C GLY A 143 -5.54 -25.32 -3.65
N LYS A 144 -4.33 -25.12 -4.18
CA LYS A 144 -3.09 -25.03 -3.37
C LYS A 144 -2.88 -23.60 -2.86
N PRO A 145 -2.09 -23.39 -1.79
CA PRO A 145 -1.82 -22.05 -1.28
C PRO A 145 -1.18 -21.12 -2.31
N THR A 146 -1.78 -19.95 -2.52
CA THR A 146 -1.20 -18.80 -3.21
C THR A 146 -0.39 -17.93 -2.25
N ILE A 147 -0.66 -17.99 -0.94
CA ILE A 147 0.10 -17.28 0.11
C ILE A 147 0.58 -18.29 1.17
N GLU A 148 1.88 -18.27 1.47
CA GLU A 148 2.48 -19.06 2.55
C GLU A 148 3.23 -18.16 3.56
N PRO A 149 2.89 -18.20 4.85
CA PRO A 149 3.66 -17.53 5.90
C PRO A 149 5.09 -18.07 6.01
N ARG A 150 6.07 -17.17 6.15
CA ARG A 150 7.47 -17.54 6.46
C ARG A 150 7.64 -17.99 7.91
N LYS A 151 6.85 -17.41 8.82
CA LYS A 151 6.79 -17.83 10.23
C LYS A 151 6.04 -19.16 10.33
N LYS A 152 6.65 -20.18 10.92
CA LYS A 152 6.01 -21.48 11.11
C LYS A 152 4.90 -21.40 12.17
N GLY A 153 3.81 -22.13 11.94
CA GLY A 153 2.73 -22.29 12.92
C GLY A 153 1.83 -21.07 13.09
N VAL A 154 1.78 -20.14 12.12
CA VAL A 154 0.78 -19.07 12.08
C VAL A 154 -0.27 -19.36 11.01
N GLU A 155 -1.51 -18.97 11.30
CA GLU A 155 -2.63 -19.03 10.38
C GLU A 155 -2.90 -17.64 9.79
N ILE A 156 -3.53 -17.59 8.62
CA ILE A 156 -3.86 -16.34 7.90
C ILE A 156 -5.28 -16.40 7.34
N GLY A 157 -5.91 -15.24 7.19
CA GLY A 157 -7.20 -15.09 6.51
C GLY A 157 -8.43 -15.42 7.34
N GLN A 158 -8.36 -15.27 8.67
CA GLN A 158 -9.53 -15.37 9.54
C GLN A 158 -10.62 -14.35 9.15
N ARG A 159 -11.89 -14.72 9.41
CA ARG A 159 -13.08 -13.86 9.19
C ARG A 159 -14.02 -13.89 10.40
N ILE A 160 -13.45 -13.87 11.60
CA ILE A 160 -14.16 -13.85 12.88
C ILE A 160 -14.48 -12.40 13.30
N GLY A 161 -13.50 -11.50 13.15
CA GLY A 161 -13.58 -10.09 13.53
C GLY A 161 -12.19 -9.44 13.47
N PHE A 162 -12.03 -8.25 14.06
CA PHE A 162 -10.74 -7.57 14.13
C PHE A 162 -9.68 -8.35 14.92
N SER A 163 -8.41 -8.22 14.51
CA SER A 163 -7.27 -8.41 15.42
C SER A 163 -7.07 -7.19 16.34
N ASP A 164 -6.20 -7.32 17.35
CA ASP A 164 -5.80 -6.18 18.18
C ASP A 164 -5.02 -5.13 17.37
N THR A 165 -4.25 -5.57 16.36
CA THR A 165 -3.50 -4.68 15.46
C THR A 165 -4.43 -3.93 14.49
N ASP A 166 -5.51 -4.56 14.02
CA ASP A 166 -6.55 -3.89 13.21
C ASP A 166 -7.18 -2.73 14.00
N LEU A 167 -7.53 -2.96 15.27
CA LEU A 167 -8.09 -1.95 16.17
C LEU A 167 -7.10 -0.83 16.48
N TYR A 168 -5.83 -1.18 16.76
CA TYR A 168 -4.76 -0.19 16.95
C TYR A 168 -4.61 0.70 15.71
N LYS A 169 -4.55 0.11 14.51
CA LYS A 169 -4.44 0.83 13.23
C LYS A 169 -5.61 1.80 13.04
N ILE A 170 -6.86 1.35 13.22
CA ILE A 170 -8.05 2.22 13.09
C ILE A 170 -8.00 3.37 14.12
N ASN A 171 -7.77 3.06 15.39
CA ASN A 171 -7.78 4.05 16.46
C ASN A 171 -6.65 5.09 16.32
N LYS A 172 -5.48 4.68 15.81
CA LYS A 172 -4.36 5.57 15.49
C LYS A 172 -4.66 6.46 14.28
N LEU A 173 -5.17 5.89 13.19
CA LEU A 173 -5.48 6.62 11.96
C LEU A 173 -6.54 7.70 12.15
N TYR A 174 -7.54 7.45 13.02
CA TYR A 174 -8.64 8.37 13.28
C TYR A 174 -8.48 9.18 14.58
N ASN A 175 -7.31 9.13 15.23
CA ASN A 175 -7.05 9.78 16.51
C ASN A 175 -8.16 9.52 17.56
N CYS A 176 -8.67 8.30 17.59
CA CYS A 176 -9.74 7.92 18.51
C CYS A 176 -9.27 8.11 19.96
N PRO A 177 -10.14 8.60 20.87
CA PRO A 177 -9.79 8.69 22.28
C PRO A 177 -9.35 7.32 22.78
N GLN A 178 -8.12 7.24 23.29
CA GLN A 178 -7.74 6.10 24.09
C GLN A 178 -8.69 6.08 25.27
N SER A 179 -9.45 5.00 25.44
CA SER A 179 -10.20 4.79 26.66
C SER A 179 -9.21 4.84 27.81
N GLU A 180 -9.31 5.84 28.69
CA GLU A 180 -8.56 5.88 29.93
C GLU A 180 -9.05 4.72 30.82
N ILE A 181 -8.51 3.54 30.54
CA ILE A 181 -8.31 2.51 31.54
C ILE A 181 -7.33 3.17 32.51
N THR A 182 -7.88 3.80 33.55
CA THR A 182 -7.14 4.23 34.71
C THR A 182 -6.47 3.00 35.28
N LEU A 183 -5.23 2.75 34.88
CA LEU A 183 -4.36 1.75 35.48
C LEU A 183 -4.16 2.21 36.92
N SER A 184 -4.97 1.65 37.83
CA SER A 184 -4.73 1.74 39.26
C SER A 184 -3.27 1.33 39.50
N PRO A 185 -2.42 2.18 40.09
CA PRO A 185 -0.99 1.90 40.18
C PRO A 185 -0.74 0.54 40.80
N LEU A 186 0.02 -0.30 40.08
CA LEU A 186 0.62 -1.48 40.69
C LEU A 186 1.63 -1.00 41.74
N PRO A 187 1.72 -1.67 42.91
CA PRO A 187 2.58 -1.21 44.00
C PRO A 187 4.05 -1.19 43.59
N ASP A 188 4.77 -0.18 44.07
CA ASP A 188 6.18 0.06 43.74
C ASP A 188 7.07 -1.15 44.02
N VAL A 189 7.84 -1.56 43.02
CA VAL A 189 8.97 -2.49 43.19
C VAL A 189 10.25 -1.68 43.10
N GLU A 190 11.01 -1.66 44.19
CA GLU A 190 12.20 -0.83 44.34
C GLU A 190 13.28 -1.12 43.28
N ALA A 191 13.79 -0.07 42.64
CA ALA A 191 14.87 -0.15 41.67
C ALA A 191 16.23 -0.01 42.35
N ASP A 192 16.99 -1.11 42.41
CA ASP A 192 18.35 -1.13 42.95
C ASP A 192 19.36 -0.49 41.96
N LYS A 193 20.38 0.19 42.49
CA LYS A 193 21.30 1.08 41.73
C LYS A 193 22.73 0.56 41.66
N LYS A 194 23.32 0.61 40.45
CA LYS A 194 24.77 0.75 40.14
C LYS A 194 24.90 1.17 38.67
N SER A 195 25.42 2.36 38.30
CA SER A 195 26.85 2.77 38.22
C SER A 195 27.73 1.75 37.47
N GLU A 196 28.54 2.07 36.45
CA GLU A 196 28.89 3.34 35.77
C GLU A 196 29.41 3.00 34.33
N ALA A 197 29.94 3.85 33.45
CA ALA A 197 30.49 5.21 33.54
C ALA A 197 30.14 6.06 32.29
N ARG A 198 30.99 7.04 31.91
CA ARG A 198 30.84 7.94 30.75
C ARG A 198 32.19 8.17 30.03
N VAL A 199 32.24 8.06 28.69
CA VAL A 199 33.43 8.37 27.87
C VAL A 199 33.04 9.36 26.75
N PRO A 200 33.85 10.39 26.43
CA PRO A 200 33.38 11.55 25.66
C PRO A 200 33.58 11.44 24.14
N ILE A 201 32.60 11.93 23.39
CA ILE A 201 32.70 12.12 21.93
C ILE A 201 33.35 13.47 21.64
N LYS A 202 34.42 13.49 20.83
CA LYS A 202 35.02 14.71 20.29
C LYS A 202 34.36 15.07 18.96
N ASN A 203 33.95 16.34 18.82
CA ASN A 203 33.54 16.94 17.56
C ASN A 203 34.77 17.36 16.75
N GLU A 204 34.81 17.06 15.45
CA GLU A 204 35.54 17.89 14.48
C GLU A 204 34.67 18.17 13.26
N LYS A 205 34.48 19.47 12.97
CA LYS A 205 34.01 19.97 11.68
C LYS A 205 35.22 20.12 10.77
N LYS A 206 35.09 19.86 9.47
CA LYS A 206 36.04 20.43 8.48
C LYS A 206 35.34 21.01 7.26
N LEU A 207 35.77 22.22 6.93
CA LEU A 207 35.29 23.12 5.88
C LEU A 207 36.43 23.34 4.88
N ILE A 208 36.17 23.20 3.58
CA ILE A 208 37.02 23.61 2.45
C ILE A 208 36.02 23.92 1.31
N THR A 209 35.71 25.15 0.85
CA THR A 209 36.47 26.29 0.30
C THR A 209 37.06 26.09 -1.11
N GLY A 210 36.27 26.47 -2.13
CA GLY A 210 36.66 27.24 -3.33
C GLY A 210 37.71 26.73 -4.32
N SER A 211 37.38 26.73 -5.62
CA SER A 211 37.72 27.85 -6.53
C SER A 211 37.15 27.63 -7.94
N GLU A 212 36.88 28.73 -8.66
CA GLU A 212 36.46 28.73 -10.07
C GLU A 212 37.66 28.74 -11.04
N ALA A 213 37.42 28.36 -12.30
CA ALA A 213 38.20 28.77 -13.47
C ALA A 213 37.30 28.82 -14.72
N VAL A 214 37.54 29.80 -15.60
CA VAL A 214 36.69 30.19 -16.76
C VAL A 214 37.52 30.03 -18.07
N VAL A 215 36.97 30.42 -19.24
CA VAL A 215 37.65 30.69 -20.54
C VAL A 215 37.84 29.44 -21.44
N THR A 216 37.43 29.36 -22.73
CA THR A 216 36.69 30.29 -23.64
C THR A 216 35.91 29.56 -24.75
N SER A 217 34.99 30.29 -25.39
CA SER A 217 34.28 29.92 -26.63
C SER A 217 35.13 30.05 -27.91
N THR A 218 34.83 29.26 -28.94
CA THR A 218 34.74 29.73 -30.34
C THR A 218 33.55 29.04 -31.04
N ALA A 219 32.82 29.79 -31.87
CA ALA A 219 31.77 29.30 -32.78
C ALA A 219 32.37 29.20 -34.22
N GLU A 220 31.72 28.78 -35.31
CA GLU A 220 30.29 28.81 -35.72
C GLU A 220 30.10 27.87 -36.97
N PRO A 221 29.14 28.05 -37.91
CA PRO A 221 27.79 27.47 -37.98
C PRO A 221 27.57 26.37 -39.06
N THR A 222 26.46 25.59 -38.96
CA THR A 222 25.41 25.55 -40.03
C THR A 222 24.13 24.79 -39.62
N LYS A 223 22.99 25.50 -39.69
CA LYS A 223 21.64 25.10 -40.18
C LYS A 223 20.89 23.89 -39.55
N ASN A 224 19.89 24.25 -38.73
CA ASN A 224 18.52 23.69 -38.62
C ASN A 224 18.28 22.17 -38.55
N LEU A 225 17.88 21.66 -37.38
CA LEU A 225 16.46 21.57 -36.94
C LEU A 225 16.41 21.21 -35.45
N LEU A 226 15.40 21.68 -34.69
CA LEU A 226 15.36 21.51 -33.23
C LEU A 226 15.22 20.04 -32.79
N SER A 227 16.21 19.52 -32.06
CA SER A 227 16.01 18.48 -31.05
C SER A 227 16.62 18.94 -29.73
N VAL A 228 15.78 19.14 -28.71
CA VAL A 228 16.25 19.52 -27.37
C VAL A 228 16.78 18.26 -26.68
N LEU A 229 18.10 18.08 -26.73
CA LEU A 229 18.80 17.04 -25.97
C LEU A 229 18.83 17.40 -24.48
N THR A 230 17.79 17.06 -23.74
CA THR A 230 17.83 17.01 -22.27
C THR A 230 18.77 15.90 -21.82
N LYS A 231 20.01 16.28 -21.47
CA LYS A 231 20.99 15.38 -20.84
C LYS A 231 20.47 14.91 -19.48
N VAL A 232 19.84 13.74 -19.44
CA VAL A 232 19.70 12.99 -18.18
C VAL A 232 21.10 12.56 -17.76
N ALA A 233 21.57 13.04 -16.62
CA ALA A 233 22.89 12.69 -16.12
C ALA A 233 22.90 11.22 -15.67
N CYS A 234 23.66 10.36 -16.35
CA CYS A 234 23.90 9.01 -15.85
C CYS A 234 24.88 9.05 -14.68
N THR A 235 24.34 9.10 -13.47
CA THR A 235 25.07 9.09 -12.21
C THR A 235 24.54 7.99 -11.32
N ASP A 236 25.45 7.36 -10.56
CA ASP A 236 25.07 6.41 -9.52
C ASP A 236 24.31 7.12 -8.40
N LYS A 237 23.20 6.52 -7.94
CA LYS A 237 22.33 7.06 -6.89
C LYS A 237 22.86 6.74 -5.49
N ARG A 238 23.74 5.74 -5.37
CA ARG A 238 24.40 5.37 -4.10
C ARG A 238 25.91 5.55 -4.17
N ARG A 239 26.51 5.82 -3.00
CA ARG A 239 27.95 6.07 -2.83
C ARG A 239 28.81 4.80 -2.84
N ASP A 240 28.20 3.63 -2.65
CA ASP A 240 28.84 2.31 -2.61
C ASP A 240 28.72 1.53 -3.93
N CYS A 241 28.14 2.13 -4.98
CA CYS A 241 27.93 1.49 -6.27
C CYS A 241 29.20 0.91 -6.90
N GLU A 242 30.35 1.59 -6.76
CA GLU A 242 31.61 1.09 -7.27
C GLU A 242 32.12 -0.15 -6.51
N PHE A 243 31.88 -0.23 -5.19
CA PHE A 243 32.18 -1.42 -4.40
C PHE A 243 31.28 -2.59 -4.80
N LEU A 244 29.96 -2.34 -4.91
CA LEU A 244 28.98 -3.36 -5.29
C LEU A 244 29.22 -3.87 -6.73
N ALA A 245 29.62 -3.00 -7.65
CA ALA A 245 30.00 -3.39 -9.01
C ALA A 245 31.23 -4.29 -9.03
N ARG A 246 32.29 -3.92 -8.30
CA ARG A 246 33.51 -4.74 -8.14
C ARG A 246 33.25 -6.08 -7.45
N ALA A 247 32.21 -6.17 -6.62
CA ALA A 247 31.75 -7.42 -5.99
C ALA A 247 30.84 -8.29 -6.89
N GLY A 248 30.66 -7.93 -8.18
CA GLY A 248 29.93 -8.74 -9.16
C GLY A 248 28.40 -8.59 -9.13
N HIS A 249 27.85 -7.65 -8.34
CA HIS A 249 26.41 -7.50 -8.22
C HIS A 249 25.71 -7.04 -9.51
N CYS A 250 26.44 -6.45 -10.46
CA CYS A 250 25.92 -6.06 -11.78
C CYS A 250 25.50 -7.25 -12.66
N GLU A 251 26.05 -8.44 -12.42
CA GLU A 251 25.88 -9.65 -13.25
C GLU A 251 25.11 -10.77 -12.51
N SER A 252 24.88 -10.60 -11.21
CA SER A 252 24.08 -11.52 -10.41
C SER A 252 22.60 -11.39 -10.74
N LYS A 253 21.97 -12.51 -11.11
CA LYS A 253 20.51 -12.61 -11.38
C LYS A 253 19.62 -12.13 -10.22
N PHE A 254 20.15 -12.03 -9.01
CA PHE A 254 19.43 -11.54 -7.83
C PHE A 254 19.55 -10.03 -7.62
N SER A 255 20.58 -9.39 -8.16
CA SER A 255 20.85 -7.95 -7.95
C SER A 255 20.97 -7.11 -9.23
N GLU A 256 20.95 -7.70 -10.43
CA GLU A 256 21.10 -6.98 -11.70
C GLU A 256 20.10 -5.83 -11.87
N ASN A 257 18.80 -6.05 -11.57
CA ASN A 257 17.78 -5.00 -11.64
C ASN A 257 18.06 -3.88 -10.63
N PHE A 258 18.31 -4.25 -9.36
CA PHE A 258 18.65 -3.29 -8.30
C PHE A 258 19.87 -2.43 -8.67
N MET A 259 20.90 -3.06 -9.22
CA MET A 259 22.14 -2.41 -9.64
C MET A 259 21.95 -1.56 -10.90
N THR A 260 21.07 -1.95 -11.83
CA THR A 260 20.71 -1.15 -13.00
C THR A 260 19.98 0.13 -12.57
N ASP A 261 19.07 0.05 -11.61
CA ASP A 261 18.29 1.20 -11.15
C ASP A 261 19.08 2.16 -10.25
N ASN A 262 20.02 1.66 -9.45
CA ASN A 262 20.73 2.44 -8.43
C ASN A 262 22.19 2.75 -8.79
N CYS A 263 22.82 1.91 -9.60
CA CYS A 263 24.23 1.97 -9.97
C CYS A 263 24.45 1.91 -11.50
N PRO A 264 23.68 2.64 -12.33
CA PRO A 264 23.73 2.52 -13.79
C PRO A 264 25.08 2.91 -14.38
N ARG A 265 25.82 3.82 -13.74
CA ARG A 265 27.16 4.23 -14.19
C ARG A 265 28.20 3.21 -13.76
N SER A 266 28.21 2.79 -12.50
CA SER A 266 29.16 1.79 -11.98
C SER A 266 29.02 0.42 -12.65
N CYS A 267 27.81 0.05 -13.09
CA CYS A 267 27.58 -1.19 -13.85
C CYS A 267 27.65 -1.03 -15.39
N GLY A 268 27.94 0.16 -15.91
CA GLY A 268 27.94 0.41 -17.36
C GLY A 268 26.57 0.25 -18.04
N LYS A 269 25.47 0.26 -17.27
CA LYS A 269 24.08 0.10 -17.73
C LYS A 269 23.40 1.46 -18.04
N CYS A 270 24.16 2.50 -18.37
CA CYS A 270 23.64 3.80 -18.79
C CYS A 270 22.85 3.67 -20.12
N VAL A 271 21.53 3.60 -20.06
CA VAL A 271 20.69 3.61 -21.27
C VAL A 271 20.39 5.06 -21.69
N PHE A 272 20.87 5.45 -22.86
CA PHE A 272 20.48 6.71 -23.51
C PHE A 272 19.25 6.47 -24.38
N THR A 273 18.06 6.56 -23.81
CA THR A 273 16.81 6.47 -24.58
C THR A 273 16.53 7.78 -25.30
N THR A 274 16.83 7.83 -26.59
CA THR A 274 15.97 8.56 -27.53
C THR A 274 14.81 7.66 -27.94
N THR A 275 13.69 8.27 -28.36
CA THR A 275 12.38 7.66 -28.60
C THR A 275 11.61 7.24 -27.34
N GLU A 276 10.61 8.06 -26.98
CA GLU A 276 9.38 7.53 -26.42
C GLU A 276 8.71 6.70 -27.51
N THR A 277 8.71 5.38 -27.37
CA THR A 277 7.69 4.57 -28.05
C THR A 277 6.32 4.98 -27.50
N PRO A 278 5.30 5.21 -28.34
CA PRO A 278 3.98 5.59 -27.84
C PRO A 278 3.49 4.53 -26.86
N LYS A 279 3.31 4.93 -25.60
CA LYS A 279 2.89 4.02 -24.54
C LYS A 279 1.47 3.58 -24.86
N LEU A 280 1.32 2.32 -25.27
CA LEU A 280 0.04 1.74 -25.69
C LEU A 280 -0.99 1.96 -24.58
N CYS A 281 -2.10 2.65 -24.87
CA CYS A 281 -3.05 3.05 -23.85
C CYS A 281 -3.97 1.87 -23.48
N GLU A 282 -3.51 1.09 -22.52
CA GLU A 282 -4.18 -0.12 -22.03
C GLU A 282 -4.31 -0.10 -20.51
N ASP A 283 -5.27 -0.89 -20.02
CA ASP A 283 -5.44 -1.17 -18.62
C ASP A 283 -4.54 -2.35 -18.23
N SER A 284 -3.79 -2.19 -17.14
CA SER A 284 -2.83 -3.19 -16.63
C SER A 284 -3.33 -3.95 -15.40
N ARG A 285 -4.59 -3.73 -15.01
CA ARG A 285 -5.26 -4.34 -13.85
C ARG A 285 -6.63 -4.84 -14.25
N THR A 286 -7.05 -5.96 -13.67
CA THR A 286 -8.30 -6.63 -14.01
C THR A 286 -9.55 -5.83 -13.61
N TRP A 287 -9.45 -5.03 -12.56
CA TRP A 287 -10.59 -4.26 -12.01
C TRP A 287 -10.63 -2.78 -12.43
N CYS A 288 -9.78 -2.35 -13.38
CA CYS A 288 -9.72 -0.96 -13.84
C CYS A 288 -11.09 -0.39 -14.23
N GLN A 289 -11.92 -1.12 -14.97
CA GLN A 289 -13.25 -0.65 -15.36
C GLN A 289 -14.20 -0.48 -14.16
N ARG A 290 -14.11 -1.36 -13.15
CA ARG A 290 -14.92 -1.27 -11.93
C ARG A 290 -14.52 -0.06 -11.09
N TRP A 291 -13.22 0.16 -10.93
CA TRP A 291 -12.64 1.32 -10.24
C TRP A 291 -12.94 2.64 -10.97
N ALA A 292 -12.91 2.65 -12.30
CA ALA A 292 -13.29 3.81 -13.11
C ALA A 292 -14.78 4.15 -12.99
N ASN A 293 -15.67 3.15 -13.12
CA ASN A 293 -17.11 3.31 -12.90
C ASN A 293 -17.45 3.79 -11.48
N SER A 294 -16.57 3.48 -10.52
CA SER A 294 -16.64 3.93 -9.12
C SER A 294 -16.04 5.33 -8.89
N GLY A 295 -15.57 6.03 -9.93
CA GLY A 295 -15.02 7.38 -9.82
C GLY A 295 -13.59 7.46 -9.27
N MET A 296 -12.84 6.37 -9.17
CA MET A 296 -11.45 6.41 -8.65
C MET A 296 -10.51 7.25 -9.51
N CYS A 297 -10.80 7.41 -10.80
CA CYS A 297 -10.00 8.20 -11.75
C CYS A 297 -9.88 9.69 -11.36
N THR A 298 -10.88 10.25 -10.67
CA THR A 298 -10.90 11.66 -10.25
C THR A 298 -10.43 11.88 -8.81
N GLN A 299 -10.26 10.81 -8.03
CA GLN A 299 -9.83 10.89 -6.63
C GLN A 299 -8.35 11.27 -6.52
N GLN A 300 -8.03 12.34 -5.81
CA GLN A 300 -6.66 12.84 -5.76
C GLN A 300 -5.64 11.81 -5.24
N ILE A 301 -6.03 10.95 -4.29
CA ILE A 301 -5.19 9.87 -3.74
C ILE A 301 -4.95 8.71 -4.72
N PHE A 302 -5.92 8.43 -5.61
CA PHE A 302 -5.84 7.34 -6.58
C PHE A 302 -5.42 7.79 -7.98
N LYS A 303 -5.49 9.09 -8.28
CA LYS A 303 -5.29 9.70 -9.60
C LYS A 303 -4.03 9.21 -10.32
N ASP A 304 -2.91 9.12 -9.60
CA ASP A 304 -1.63 8.71 -10.19
C ASP A 304 -1.56 7.20 -10.41
N TYR A 305 -2.06 6.39 -9.46
CA TYR A 305 -2.22 4.94 -9.66
C TYR A 305 -3.12 4.67 -10.86
N MET A 306 -4.30 5.28 -10.91
CA MET A 306 -5.30 5.11 -11.97
C MET A 306 -4.78 5.59 -13.33
N ARG A 307 -4.07 6.72 -13.41
CA ARG A 307 -3.42 7.16 -14.66
C ARG A 307 -2.33 6.19 -15.13
N ILE A 308 -1.55 5.62 -14.22
CA ILE A 308 -0.43 4.74 -14.57
C ILE A 308 -0.91 3.32 -14.92
N LYS A 309 -1.96 2.84 -14.25
CA LYS A 309 -2.39 1.43 -14.28
C LYS A 309 -3.70 1.17 -15.00
N CYS A 310 -4.56 2.19 -15.14
CA CYS A 310 -5.92 2.11 -15.65
C CYS A 310 -6.24 3.25 -16.65
N ALA A 311 -5.25 3.63 -17.47
CA ALA A 311 -5.33 4.80 -18.33
C ALA A 311 -6.52 4.72 -19.32
N LYS A 312 -6.80 3.53 -19.86
CA LYS A 312 -7.86 3.30 -20.83
C LYS A 312 -9.24 3.37 -20.18
N SER A 313 -9.45 2.65 -19.07
CA SER A 313 -10.70 2.72 -18.29
C SER A 313 -11.00 4.14 -17.78
N CYS A 314 -9.96 4.92 -17.46
CA CYS A 314 -10.11 6.31 -17.02
C CYS A 314 -10.23 7.35 -18.12
N GLN A 315 -10.17 6.98 -19.41
CA GLN A 315 -10.15 7.92 -20.54
C GLN A 315 -9.02 8.96 -20.40
N LEU A 316 -7.83 8.48 -19.99
CA LEU A 316 -6.59 9.25 -19.86
C LEU A 316 -5.59 8.91 -20.99
N CYS A 317 -6.12 8.36 -22.08
CA CYS A 317 -5.52 8.36 -23.41
C CYS A 317 -5.84 9.70 -24.10
#